data_AF-A0AAP9Y804-F1
#
_entry.id   AF-A0AAP9Y804-F1
#
_cell.length_a   1.000
_cell.length_b   1.000
_cell.length_c   1.000
_cell.angle_alpha   90.00
_cell.angle_beta   90.00
_cell.angle_gamma   90.00
#
_symmetry.space_group_name_H-M   'P 1'
#
loop_
_entity.id
_entity.type
_entity.pdbx_description
1 polymer ?
#
loop_
_entity_poly.entity_id
_entity_poly.type
_entity_poly.pdbx_seq_one_letter_code
_entity_poly.pdbx_strand_id
1 'polypeptide(L)'
;MNPCVETIYQSIFIQAKGTLRKEIASLMRQGRVRRRPVAYSRQVRPRFKDPMVMISERPASVEDRALPGHWEGDLIIGAKGRSAVGTLVERSTRYTLLLYLPNGHTATEVQDAIIDKLADVPHSLRLSLTWDQGSELAQHRKIG
;
A
#
# COMPACT_ATOMS: atom_id res chain seq x y z
N MET A 1 17.64 15.59 4.08
CA MET A 1 16.57 15.49 5.09
C MET A 1 15.26 15.37 4.35
N ASN A 2 14.62 14.19 4.32
CA ASN A 2 13.32 14.05 3.67
C ASN A 2 12.25 14.62 4.61
N PRO A 3 11.46 15.61 4.19
CA PRO A 3 10.44 16.18 5.05
C PRO A 3 9.42 15.09 5.40
N CYS A 4 9.13 14.92 6.69
CA CYS A 4 8.08 14.00 7.09
C CYS A 4 6.72 14.57 6.66
N VAL A 5 5.71 13.69 6.55
CA VAL A 5 4.34 14.08 6.17
C VAL A 5 3.82 15.24 7.02
N GLU A 6 4.10 15.24 8.32
CA GLU A 6 3.70 16.33 9.21
C GLU A 6 4.39 17.65 8.88
N THR A 7 5.66 17.63 8.44
CA THR A 7 6.37 18.84 8.01
C THR A 7 5.73 19.46 6.78
N ILE A 8 5.31 18.62 5.82
CA ILE A 8 4.61 19.06 4.59
C ILE A 8 3.25 19.68 4.92
N TYR A 9 2.47 19.05 5.81
CA TYR A 9 1.19 19.63 6.24
C TYR A 9 1.41 20.93 7.02
N GLN A 10 2.35 20.97 7.96
CA GLN A 10 2.65 22.17 8.73
C GLN A 10 3.09 23.32 7.83
N SER A 11 3.91 23.10 6.79
CA SER A 11 4.31 24.18 5.88
C SER A 11 3.11 24.81 5.16
N ILE A 12 2.12 24.00 4.76
CA ILE A 12 0.87 24.49 4.15
C ILE A 12 0.07 25.35 5.16
N PHE A 13 -0.03 24.92 6.42
CA PHE A 13 -0.77 25.69 7.45
C PHE A 13 -0.02 26.91 7.99
N ILE A 14 1.31 26.90 7.98
CA ILE A 14 2.16 28.00 8.48
C ILE A 14 2.22 29.16 7.48
N GLN A 15 2.23 28.88 6.16
CA GLN A 15 2.19 29.92 5.11
C GLN A 15 0.86 30.71 5.10
N ALA A 16 -0.21 30.16 5.69
CA ALA A 16 -1.51 30.80 5.80
C ALA A 16 -1.63 31.75 7.03
N LYS A 17 -0.74 32.75 7.17
CA LYS A 17 -0.91 33.83 8.17
C LYS A 17 -1.50 35.08 7.50
N GLY A 18 -2.51 35.70 8.11
CA GLY A 18 -3.18 36.91 7.59
C GLY A 18 -4.42 36.63 6.71
N THR A 19 -4.82 37.59 5.88
CA THR A 19 -6.02 37.56 5.00
C THR A 19 -6.05 36.35 4.05
N LEU A 20 -4.88 35.81 3.69
CA LEU A 20 -4.67 34.59 2.90
C LEU A 20 -5.32 33.32 3.51
N ARG A 21 -5.73 33.35 4.79
CA ARG A 21 -6.40 32.22 5.47
C ARG A 21 -7.74 31.81 4.89
N LYS A 22 -8.55 32.77 4.43
CA LYS A 22 -9.92 32.48 3.96
C LYS A 22 -9.89 31.75 2.62
N GLU A 23 -9.00 32.16 1.72
CA GLU A 23 -8.80 31.52 0.42
C GLU A 23 -8.24 30.10 0.58
N ILE A 24 -7.18 29.92 1.38
CA ILE A 24 -6.62 28.58 1.61
C ILE A 24 -7.65 27.66 2.29
N ALA A 25 -8.40 28.13 3.27
CA ALA A 25 -9.47 27.34 3.89
C ALA A 25 -10.50 26.87 2.87
N SER A 26 -10.90 27.72 1.91
CA SER A 26 -11.86 27.36 0.86
C SER A 26 -11.37 26.26 -0.08
N LEU A 27 -10.06 26.16 -0.29
CA LEU A 27 -9.43 25.14 -1.14
C LEU A 27 -9.14 23.83 -0.38
N MET A 28 -9.10 23.88 0.96
CA MET A 28 -8.85 22.70 1.78
C MET A 28 -10.13 21.89 1.96
N ARG A 29 -10.07 20.57 1.70
CA ARG A 29 -11.22 19.63 1.86
C ARG A 29 -11.96 19.77 3.19
N GLN A 30 -11.26 20.11 4.27
CA GLN A 30 -11.84 20.23 5.61
C GLN A 30 -12.15 21.68 6.03
N GLY A 31 -11.87 22.68 5.20
CA GLY A 31 -12.12 24.09 5.54
C GLY A 31 -11.24 24.65 6.67
N ARG A 32 -10.19 23.94 7.09
CA ARG A 32 -9.43 24.26 8.29
C ARG A 32 -8.28 25.22 7.97
N VAL A 33 -8.10 26.22 8.83
CA VAL A 33 -6.97 27.16 8.80
C VAL A 33 -5.78 26.72 9.67
N ARG A 34 -5.93 25.63 10.42
CA ARG A 34 -4.90 25.07 11.29
C ARG A 34 -5.00 23.55 11.31
N ARG A 35 -3.84 22.88 11.30
CA ARG A 35 -3.75 21.44 11.54
C ARG A 35 -4.23 21.13 12.96
N ARG A 36 -5.17 20.20 13.09
CA ARG A 36 -5.45 19.55 14.37
C ARG A 36 -4.34 18.52 14.64
N PRO A 37 -3.58 18.59 15.75
CA PRO A 37 -2.63 17.55 16.07
C PRO A 37 -3.36 16.21 16.18
N VAL A 38 -2.81 15.18 15.55
CA VAL A 38 -3.30 13.82 15.76
C VAL A 38 -2.92 13.46 17.19
N ALA A 39 -3.89 13.11 18.04
CA ALA A 39 -3.59 12.55 19.34
C ALA A 39 -2.86 11.23 19.09
N TYR A 40 -1.55 11.22 19.32
CA TYR A 40 -0.72 10.02 19.17
C TYR A 40 -0.92 9.11 20.39
N SER A 41 -2.18 8.76 20.68
CA SER A 41 -2.54 7.85 21.77
C SER A 41 -2.71 6.44 21.22
N ARG A 42 -1.59 5.82 20.84
CA ARG A 42 -1.45 4.37 20.80
C ARG A 42 0.01 4.04 20.55
N GLN A 43 0.61 3.25 21.44
CA GLN A 43 1.72 2.40 21.06
C GLN A 43 1.32 1.72 19.74
N VAL A 44 2.08 1.98 18.68
CA VAL A 44 1.90 1.31 17.40
C VAL A 44 2.24 -0.15 17.65
N ARG A 45 1.21 -0.96 17.96
CA ARG A 45 1.38 -2.40 18.01
C ARG A 45 1.73 -2.86 16.60
N PRO A 46 2.68 -3.80 16.44
CA PRO A 46 2.94 -4.41 15.15
C PRO A 46 1.62 -4.92 14.56
N ARG A 47 1.32 -4.51 13.33
CA ARG A 47 0.08 -4.88 12.64
C ARG A 47 0.05 -6.38 12.29
N PHE A 48 1.22 -6.98 12.14
CA PHE A 48 1.42 -8.40 11.89
C PHE A 48 2.27 -9.04 12.99
N LYS A 49 2.08 -10.34 13.19
CA LYS A 49 2.92 -11.15 14.09
C LYS A 49 4.32 -11.34 13.51
N ASP A 50 4.38 -11.55 12.19
CA ASP A 50 5.63 -11.71 11.46
C ASP A 50 6.17 -10.35 10.98
N PRO A 51 7.48 -10.08 11.14
CA PRO A 51 8.07 -8.83 10.70
C PRO A 51 8.10 -8.76 9.17
N MET A 52 7.64 -7.61 8.63
CA MET A 52 7.73 -7.27 7.21
C MET A 52 9.06 -6.58 6.89
N VAL A 53 9.56 -6.84 5.68
CA VAL A 53 10.64 -6.05 5.07
C VAL A 53 10.03 -4.75 4.54
N MET A 54 10.58 -3.61 4.95
CA MET A 54 10.06 -2.32 4.51
C MET A 54 10.46 -2.03 3.05
N ILE A 55 9.63 -1.27 2.32
CA ILE A 55 9.95 -0.87 0.94
C ILE A 55 11.30 -0.14 0.85
N SER A 56 11.70 0.59 1.90
CA SER A 56 13.00 1.25 1.99
C SER A 56 14.19 0.29 2.04
N GLU A 57 13.97 -0.97 2.41
CA GLU A 57 15.01 -2.00 2.50
C GLU A 57 15.09 -2.86 1.24
N ARG A 58 14.29 -2.53 0.21
CA ARG A 58 14.26 -3.28 -1.03
C ARG A 58 15.60 -3.15 -1.78
N PRO A 59 16.08 -4.22 -2.46
CA PRO A 59 17.25 -4.13 -3.32
C PRO A 59 17.05 -3.08 -4.42
N ALA A 60 18.14 -2.38 -4.78
CA ALA A 60 18.11 -1.33 -5.80
C ALA A 60 17.65 -1.84 -7.18
N SER A 61 17.92 -3.12 -7.49
CA SER A 61 17.51 -3.78 -8.73
C SER A 61 15.99 -3.89 -8.94
N VAL A 62 15.18 -3.59 -7.92
CA VAL A 62 13.72 -3.59 -8.04
C VAL A 62 13.16 -2.18 -8.31
N GLU A 63 13.93 -1.14 -7.99
CA GLU A 63 13.50 0.25 -8.15
C GLU A 63 13.64 0.73 -9.60
N ASP A 64 14.64 0.25 -10.33
CA ASP A 64 14.86 0.57 -11.73
C ASP A 64 13.79 -0.03 -12.67
N ARG A 65 13.05 -1.05 -12.22
CA ARG A 65 12.07 -1.83 -13.01
C ARG A 65 12.66 -2.37 -14.32
N ALA A 66 13.97 -2.59 -14.35
CA ALA A 66 14.69 -2.99 -15.55
C ALA A 66 14.52 -4.48 -15.88
N LEU A 67 14.23 -5.30 -14.87
CA LEU A 67 14.07 -6.75 -15.02
C LEU A 67 12.65 -7.20 -14.66
N PRO A 68 12.06 -8.12 -15.45
CA PRO A 68 10.76 -8.68 -15.12
C PRO A 68 10.88 -9.67 -13.95
N GLY A 69 9.77 -9.81 -13.22
CA GLY A 69 9.62 -10.80 -12.15
C GLY A 69 9.47 -10.19 -10.75
N HIS A 70 9.39 -8.86 -10.68
CA HIS A 70 9.03 -8.15 -9.46
C HIS A 70 7.56 -7.73 -9.56
N TRP A 71 6.75 -8.20 -8.60
CA TRP A 71 5.31 -8.02 -8.60
C TRP A 71 4.87 -7.04 -7.52
N GLU A 72 3.90 -6.23 -7.85
CA GLU A 72 3.20 -5.33 -6.94
C GLU A 72 1.75 -5.77 -6.87
N GLY A 73 1.27 -6.04 -5.66
CA GLY A 73 -0.09 -6.49 -5.44
C GLY A 73 -0.91 -5.48 -4.67
N ASP A 74 -2.20 -5.45 -5.02
CA ASP A 74 -3.20 -4.57 -4.41
C ASP A 74 -4.55 -5.30 -4.33
N LEU A 75 -5.39 -4.90 -3.38
CA LEU A 75 -6.71 -5.47 -3.16
C LEU A 75 -7.80 -4.44 -3.49
N ILE A 76 -8.56 -4.73 -4.55
CA ILE A 76 -9.71 -3.92 -4.92
C ILE A 76 -10.93 -4.46 -4.20
N ILE A 77 -11.48 -3.66 -3.29
CA ILE A 77 -12.72 -3.96 -2.57
C ILE A 77 -13.93 -3.39 -3.33
N GLY A 78 -14.88 -4.25 -3.63
CA GLY A 78 -16.12 -3.89 -4.31
C GLY A 78 -17.12 -3.17 -3.40
N ALA A 79 -18.27 -2.80 -4.01
CA ALA A 79 -19.30 -2.03 -3.33
C ALA A 79 -19.75 -2.69 -2.01
N LYS A 80 -19.80 -1.89 -0.94
CA LYS A 80 -20.21 -2.32 0.41
C LYS A 80 -19.36 -3.48 0.97
N GLY A 81 -18.15 -3.71 0.46
CA GLY A 81 -17.26 -4.79 0.91
C GLY A 81 -17.74 -6.20 0.58
N ARG A 82 -18.67 -6.34 -0.37
CA ARG A 82 -19.32 -7.64 -0.69
C ARG A 82 -18.55 -8.51 -1.69
N SER A 83 -17.58 -7.92 -2.37
CA SER A 83 -16.72 -8.61 -3.31
C SER A 83 -15.32 -8.02 -3.21
N ALA A 84 -14.34 -8.79 -3.67
CA ALA A 84 -12.97 -8.34 -3.78
C ALA A 84 -12.32 -8.96 -5.01
N VAL A 85 -11.32 -8.28 -5.55
CA VAL A 85 -10.42 -8.80 -6.57
C VAL A 85 -9.02 -8.37 -6.17
N GLY A 86 -8.11 -9.35 -6.04
CA GLY A 86 -6.70 -9.04 -5.91
C GLY A 86 -6.10 -8.76 -7.28
N THR A 87 -5.07 -7.92 -7.31
CA THR A 87 -4.29 -7.65 -8.52
C THR A 87 -2.84 -7.99 -8.24
N LEU A 88 -2.16 -8.56 -9.22
CA LEU A 88 -0.71 -8.73 -9.23
C LEU A 88 -0.19 -8.13 -10.51
N VAL A 89 0.56 -7.04 -10.39
CA VAL A 89 1.11 -6.28 -11.52
C VAL A 89 2.62 -6.46 -11.55
N GLU A 90 3.13 -7.01 -12.64
CA GLU A 90 4.56 -7.10 -12.88
C GLU A 90 5.12 -5.70 -13.18
N ARG A 91 6.15 -5.27 -12.44
CA ARG A 91 6.56 -3.86 -12.39
C ARG A 91 7.25 -3.36 -13.65
N SER A 92 7.89 -4.24 -14.42
CA SER A 92 8.60 -3.88 -15.65
C SER A 92 7.67 -3.81 -16.87
N THR A 93 6.96 -4.91 -17.13
CA THR A 93 6.10 -5.14 -18.29
C THR A 93 4.66 -4.69 -18.10
N ARG A 94 4.23 -4.44 -16.84
CA ARG A 94 2.82 -4.17 -16.46
C ARG A 94 1.86 -5.32 -16.74
N TYR A 95 2.38 -6.52 -16.99
CA TYR A 95 1.57 -7.70 -17.08
C TYR A 95 0.77 -7.89 -15.79
N THR A 96 -0.54 -8.02 -15.92
CA THR A 96 -1.47 -7.97 -14.78
C THR A 96 -2.20 -9.30 -14.67
N LEU A 97 -2.10 -9.93 -13.50
CA LEU A 97 -2.91 -11.07 -13.11
C LEU A 97 -4.01 -10.62 -12.16
N LEU A 98 -5.21 -11.15 -12.36
CA LEU A 98 -6.35 -10.91 -11.47
C LEU A 98 -6.56 -12.14 -10.58
N LEU A 99 -6.67 -11.90 -9.29
CA LEU A 99 -6.97 -12.89 -8.27
C LEU A 99 -8.48 -12.88 -8.04
N TYR A 100 -9.14 -13.97 -8.42
CA TYR A 100 -10.56 -14.13 -8.18
C TYR A 100 -10.80 -14.59 -6.74
N LEU A 101 -11.59 -13.82 -5.98
CA LEU A 101 -11.81 -14.02 -4.55
C LEU A 101 -13.31 -14.21 -4.24
N PRO A 102 -13.93 -15.34 -4.64
CA PRO A 102 -15.36 -15.58 -4.47
C PRO A 102 -15.77 -15.77 -3.01
N ASN A 103 -14.87 -16.27 -2.18
CA ASN A 103 -15.17 -16.73 -0.83
C ASN A 103 -14.82 -15.71 0.26
N GLY A 104 -14.32 -14.53 -0.13
CA GLY A 104 -13.85 -13.51 0.80
C GLY A 104 -12.44 -13.03 0.48
N HIS A 105 -11.96 -12.10 1.28
CA HIS A 105 -10.63 -11.48 1.17
C HIS A 105 -9.88 -11.53 2.51
N THR A 106 -10.12 -12.58 3.28
CA THR A 106 -9.35 -12.88 4.47
C THR A 106 -7.94 -13.30 4.07
N ALA A 107 -7.01 -13.28 5.03
CA ALA A 107 -5.59 -13.50 4.71
C ALA A 107 -5.28 -14.89 4.15
N THR A 108 -6.12 -15.88 4.44
CA THR A 108 -5.99 -17.23 3.91
C THR A 108 -6.39 -17.24 2.43
N GLU A 109 -7.61 -16.84 2.08
CA GLU A 109 -8.02 -16.96 0.68
C GLU A 109 -7.34 -15.95 -0.27
N VAL A 110 -6.82 -14.81 0.22
CA VAL A 110 -5.90 -13.98 -0.61
C VAL A 110 -4.59 -14.72 -0.87
N GLN A 111 -4.00 -15.35 0.15
CA GLN A 111 -2.79 -16.15 -0.01
C GLN A 111 -2.98 -17.31 -1.00
N ASP A 112 -4.06 -18.09 -0.84
CA ASP A 112 -4.32 -19.24 -1.69
C ASP A 112 -4.49 -18.81 -3.15
N ALA A 113 -5.19 -17.70 -3.39
CA ALA A 113 -5.34 -17.15 -4.73
C ALA A 113 -4.02 -16.64 -5.33
N ILE A 114 -3.12 -16.06 -4.52
CA ILE A 114 -1.78 -15.66 -4.96
C ILE A 114 -0.97 -16.89 -5.38
N ILE A 115 -0.92 -17.92 -4.52
CA ILE A 115 -0.15 -19.15 -4.78
C ILE A 115 -0.65 -19.83 -6.06
N ASP A 116 -1.98 -19.98 -6.19
CA ASP A 116 -2.62 -20.55 -7.38
C ASP A 116 -2.24 -19.78 -8.65
N LYS A 117 -2.39 -18.45 -8.64
CA LYS A 117 -2.08 -17.63 -9.83
C LYS A 117 -0.61 -17.55 -10.17
N LEU A 118 0.27 -17.57 -9.17
CA LEU A 118 1.71 -17.59 -9.39
C LEU A 118 2.23 -18.97 -9.81
N ALA A 119 1.47 -20.05 -9.62
CA ALA A 119 1.85 -21.38 -10.10
C ALA A 119 2.01 -21.42 -11.63
N ASP A 120 1.19 -20.66 -12.35
CA ASP A 120 1.24 -20.51 -13.81
C ASP A 120 2.41 -19.62 -14.29
N VAL A 121 3.08 -18.92 -13.38
CA VAL A 121 4.20 -18.03 -13.71
C VAL A 121 5.52 -18.81 -13.65
N PRO A 122 6.38 -18.73 -14.68
CA PRO A 122 7.71 -19.32 -14.64
C PRO A 122 8.49 -18.90 -13.40
N HIS A 123 9.23 -19.82 -12.77
CA HIS A 123 9.96 -19.55 -11.52
C HIS A 123 10.95 -18.38 -11.68
N SER A 124 11.57 -18.22 -12.85
CA SER A 124 12.47 -17.10 -13.15
C SER A 124 11.80 -15.71 -13.08
N LEU A 125 10.46 -15.67 -13.16
CA LEU A 125 9.67 -14.45 -13.09
C LEU A 125 8.97 -14.30 -11.72
N ARG A 126 9.33 -15.09 -10.70
CA ARG A 126 8.76 -14.99 -9.34
C ARG A 126 9.81 -14.50 -8.35
N LEU A 127 10.42 -13.35 -8.62
CA LEU A 127 11.58 -12.87 -7.88
C LEU A 127 11.20 -12.16 -6.56
N SER A 128 10.16 -11.32 -6.58
CA SER A 128 9.66 -10.69 -5.35
C SER A 128 8.19 -10.29 -5.49
N LEU A 129 7.43 -10.40 -4.41
CA LEU A 129 6.09 -9.83 -4.29
C LEU A 129 6.10 -8.71 -3.26
N THR A 130 5.52 -7.57 -3.63
CA THR A 130 5.38 -6.41 -2.75
C THR A 130 3.92 -6.04 -2.64
N TRP A 131 3.46 -5.82 -1.42
CA TRP A 131 2.06 -5.52 -1.10
C TRP A 131 2.01 -4.41 -0.07
N ASP A 132 0.88 -3.73 0.03
CA ASP A 132 0.65 -2.81 1.13
C ASP A 132 0.61 -3.57 2.48
N GLN A 133 0.56 -2.84 3.59
CA GLN A 133 0.51 -3.47 4.91
C GLN A 133 -0.90 -3.99 5.26
N GLY A 134 -1.76 -4.26 4.27
CA GLY A 134 -3.10 -4.85 4.34
C GLY A 134 -3.24 -6.05 5.28
N SER A 135 -4.27 -6.10 6.13
CA SER A 135 -4.49 -7.26 7.03
C SER A 135 -4.69 -8.58 6.28
N GLU A 136 -5.14 -8.50 5.03
CA GLU A 136 -5.23 -9.57 4.05
C GLU A 136 -3.88 -10.22 3.71
N LEU A 137 -2.75 -9.56 3.98
CA LEU A 137 -1.40 -10.13 3.77
C LEU A 137 -0.73 -10.55 5.08
N ALA A 138 -1.52 -10.77 6.14
CA ALA A 138 -1.00 -11.23 7.42
C ALA A 138 -0.23 -12.56 7.34
N GLN A 139 -0.50 -13.38 6.32
CA GLN A 139 0.19 -14.66 6.11
C GLN A 139 1.30 -14.59 5.03
N HIS A 140 1.79 -13.40 4.67
CA HIS A 140 2.78 -13.19 3.60
C HIS A 140 3.97 -14.15 3.61
N ARG A 141 4.47 -14.58 4.78
CA ARG A 141 5.59 -15.53 4.88
C ARG A 141 5.34 -16.91 4.28
N LYS A 142 4.08 -17.32 4.08
CA LYS A 142 3.78 -18.62 3.45
C LYS A 142 3.58 -18.53 1.93
N ILE A 143 3.69 -17.34 1.35
CA ILE A 143 3.49 -17.11 -0.09
C ILE A 143 4.73 -17.52 -0.92
N GLY A 144 5.87 -17.76 -0.26
CA GLY A 144 7.13 -18.15 -0.92
C GLY A 144 8.07 -16.97 -1.07
#